data_AF-A0A702LET3-F1
#
_entry.id   AF-A0A702LET3-F1
#
_cell.length_a   1.000
_cell.length_b   1.000
_cell.length_c   1.000
_cell.angle_alpha   90.00
_cell.angle_beta   90.00
_cell.angle_gamma   90.00
#
_symmetry.space_group_name_H-M   'P 1'
#
loop_
_entity.id
_entity.type
_entity.pdbx_description
1 polymer ?
#
loop_
_entity_poly.entity_id
_entity_poly.type
_entity_poly.pdbx_seq_one_letter_code
_entity_poly.pdbx_strand_id
1 'polypeptide(L)'
;MHFHKRTLLSVATLGMLAVSVVLMVVWVRNSNHSSINTNEFLCTTRTVTTIQPKDIHADGSLVLDFKMKRITLQYEIKTKDNGVKILYRDVYMKNLHRTAPGVYTFEVSQVKV
;
A
#
# COMPACT_ATOMS: atom_id res chain seq x y z
N MET A 1 14.96 55.11 -22.63
CA MET A 1 14.16 53.96 -23.14
C MET A 1 14.79 52.58 -22.91
N HIS A 2 16.08 52.43 -22.55
CA HIS A 2 16.72 51.10 -22.38
C HIS A 2 16.53 50.49 -20.98
N PHE A 3 16.46 51.32 -19.94
CA PHE A 3 16.23 50.87 -18.55
C PHE A 3 14.81 50.34 -18.34
N HIS A 4 13.80 51.05 -18.86
CA HIS A 4 12.40 50.64 -18.73
C HIS A 4 12.12 49.27 -19.37
N LYS A 5 12.74 48.97 -20.53
CA LYS A 5 12.67 47.64 -21.16
C LYS A 5 13.31 46.54 -20.31
N ARG A 6 14.44 46.81 -19.63
CA ARG A 6 15.09 45.84 -18.74
C ARG A 6 14.27 45.58 -17.48
N THR A 7 13.69 46.63 -16.88
CA THR A 7 12.82 46.50 -15.70
C THR A 7 11.55 45.72 -16.04
N LEU A 8 10.92 46.00 -17.18
CA LEU A 8 9.73 45.27 -17.64
C LEU A 8 10.03 43.79 -17.88
N LEU A 9 11.16 43.49 -18.54
CA LEU A 9 11.58 42.11 -18.79
C LEU A 9 11.86 41.37 -17.48
N SER A 10 12.50 42.04 -16.52
CA SER A 10 12.81 41.47 -15.20
C SER A 10 11.54 41.17 -14.39
N VAL A 11 10.53 42.03 -14.45
CA VAL A 11 9.25 41.80 -13.76
C VAL A 11 8.49 40.64 -14.42
N ALA A 12 8.49 40.57 -15.75
CA ALA A 12 7.87 39.47 -16.49
C ALA A 12 8.53 38.11 -16.19
N THR A 13 9.87 38.06 -16.11
CA THR A 13 10.58 36.82 -15.78
C THR A 13 10.35 36.39 -14.34
N LEU A 14 10.33 37.32 -13.39
CA LEU A 14 9.96 37.03 -11.99
C LEU A 14 8.53 36.50 -11.87
N GLY A 15 7.59 37.08 -12.63
CA GLY A 15 6.21 36.60 -12.69
C GLY A 15 6.11 35.16 -13.21
N MET A 16 6.81 34.84 -14.30
CA MET A 16 6.82 33.47 -14.85
C MET A 16 7.46 32.46 -13.90
N LEU A 17 8.55 32.84 -13.20
CA LEU A 17 9.17 32.00 -12.19
C LEU A 17 8.22 31.72 -11.02
N ALA A 18 7.51 32.73 -10.53
CA ALA A 18 6.55 32.55 -9.45
C ALA A 18 5.42 31.58 -9.84
N VAL A 19 4.87 31.73 -11.05
CA VAL A 19 3.82 30.83 -11.56
C VAL A 19 4.35 29.40 -11.72
N SER A 20 5.56 29.24 -12.25
CA SER A 20 6.24 27.94 -12.39
C SER A 20 6.38 27.21 -11.04
N VAL A 21 6.82 27.92 -9.99
CA VAL A 21 6.98 27.35 -8.65
C VAL A 21 5.63 26.92 -8.08
N VAL A 22 4.60 27.76 -8.23
CA VAL A 22 3.23 27.42 -7.77
C VAL A 22 2.70 26.17 -8.48
N LEU A 23 2.86 26.10 -9.80
CA LEU A 23 2.46 24.92 -10.58
C LEU A 23 3.22 23.66 -10.15
N MET A 24 4.52 23.78 -9.87
CA MET A 24 5.32 22.66 -9.38
C MET A 24 4.83 22.17 -8.00
N VAL A 25 4.53 23.08 -7.08
CA VAL A 25 4.00 22.74 -5.75
C VAL A 25 2.63 22.08 -5.84
N VAL A 26 1.73 22.62 -6.69
CA VAL A 26 0.41 22.02 -6.93
C VAL A 26 0.55 20.62 -7.52
N TRP A 27 1.45 20.44 -8.49
CA TRP A 27 1.68 19.14 -9.12
C TRP A 27 2.26 18.11 -8.13
N VAL A 28 3.23 18.50 -7.30
CA VAL A 28 3.80 17.65 -6.24
C VAL A 28 2.76 17.28 -5.18
N ARG A 29 1.87 18.21 -4.81
CA ARG A 29 0.77 17.91 -3.89
C ARG A 29 -0.25 16.95 -4.52
N ASN A 30 -0.60 17.18 -5.77
CA ASN A 30 -1.62 16.39 -6.46
C ASN A 30 -1.12 14.97 -6.79
N SER A 31 0.15 14.79 -7.17
CA SER A 31 0.74 13.47 -7.43
C SER A 31 0.82 12.60 -6.18
N ASN A 32 1.06 13.22 -5.01
CA ASN A 32 0.97 12.55 -3.71
C ASN A 32 -0.48 12.22 -3.31
N HIS A 33 -1.46 12.85 -3.95
CA HIS A 33 -2.89 12.65 -3.74
C HIS A 33 -3.57 11.76 -4.79
N SER A 34 -2.80 11.04 -5.62
CA SER A 34 -3.34 9.90 -6.36
C SER A 34 -3.80 8.84 -5.36
N SER A 35 -5.03 9.01 -4.87
CA SER A 35 -5.76 8.09 -4.03
C SER A 35 -5.93 6.81 -4.84
N ILE A 36 -5.06 5.84 -4.61
CA ILE A 36 -5.33 4.49 -5.10
C ILE A 36 -6.61 4.07 -4.40
N ASN A 37 -7.64 3.74 -5.18
CA ASN A 37 -8.91 3.27 -4.67
C ASN A 37 -8.69 1.95 -3.93
N THR A 38 -8.49 2.01 -2.62
CA THR A 38 -8.28 0.82 -1.79
C THR A 38 -9.50 -0.10 -1.78
N ASN A 39 -10.67 0.37 -2.22
CA ASN A 39 -11.88 -0.45 -2.34
C ASN A 39 -11.84 -1.46 -3.49
N GLU A 40 -10.80 -1.42 -4.33
CA GLU A 40 -10.63 -2.37 -5.44
C GLU A 40 -9.42 -3.30 -5.25
N PHE A 41 -8.64 -3.10 -4.18
CA PHE A 41 -7.44 -3.90 -3.96
C PHE A 41 -7.78 -5.25 -3.33
N LEU A 42 -7.60 -6.31 -4.12
CA LEU A 42 -7.65 -7.71 -3.72
C LEU A 42 -6.37 -8.42 -4.18
N CYS A 43 -5.66 -9.04 -3.25
CA CYS A 43 -4.48 -9.85 -3.55
C CYS A 43 -4.66 -11.23 -2.95
N THR A 44 -4.52 -12.26 -3.78
CA THR A 44 -4.58 -13.67 -3.36
C THR A 44 -3.25 -14.33 -3.72
N THR A 45 -2.61 -14.97 -2.76
CA THR A 45 -1.39 -15.74 -3.00
C THR A 45 -1.50 -17.12 -2.38
N ARG A 46 -1.01 -18.13 -3.10
CA ARG A 46 -0.82 -19.47 -2.56
C ARG A 46 0.61 -19.58 -2.07
N THR A 47 0.78 -20.12 -0.86
CA THR A 47 2.09 -20.29 -0.26
C THR A 47 2.23 -21.72 0.24
N VAL A 48 3.36 -22.34 -0.12
CA VAL A 48 3.75 -23.65 0.39
C VAL A 48 5.04 -23.45 1.19
N THR A 49 5.02 -23.83 2.46
CA THR A 49 6.16 -23.67 3.38
C THR A 49 6.48 -25.01 4.02
N THR A 50 7.76 -25.38 4.00
CA THR A 50 8.27 -26.59 4.63
C THR A 50 9.28 -26.21 5.70
N ILE A 51 9.04 -26.63 6.95
CA ILE A 51 9.94 -26.44 8.08
C ILE A 51 10.61 -27.78 8.38
N GLN A 52 11.78 -28.01 7.77
CA GLN A 52 12.51 -29.28 7.85
C GLN A 52 12.84 -29.76 9.27
N PRO A 53 13.26 -28.91 10.23
CA PRO A 53 13.58 -29.40 11.58
C PRO A 53 12.42 -30.07 12.32
N LYS A 54 11.17 -29.87 11.86
CA LYS A 54 9.96 -30.40 12.48
C LYS A 54 9.09 -31.20 11.51
N ASP A 55 9.55 -31.44 10.28
CA ASP A 55 8.76 -32.05 9.19
C ASP A 55 7.34 -31.45 9.09
N ILE A 56 7.24 -30.12 9.18
CA ILE A 56 5.96 -29.41 9.06
C ILE A 56 5.82 -28.91 7.62
N HIS A 57 4.76 -29.32 6.95
CA HIS A 57 4.38 -28.80 5.64
C HIS A 57 3.10 -28.01 5.76
N ALA A 58 3.15 -26.72 5.44
CA ALA A 58 1.99 -25.84 5.40
C ALA A 58 1.71 -25.46 3.94
N ASP A 59 0.55 -25.82 3.41
CA ASP A 59 0.07 -25.42 2.09
C ASP A 59 -1.23 -24.66 2.27
N GLY A 60 -1.29 -23.46 1.71
CA GLY A 60 -2.42 -22.59 1.96
C GLY A 60 -2.47 -21.37 1.09
N SER A 61 -3.48 -20.56 1.35
CA SER A 61 -3.71 -19.30 0.68
C SER A 61 -3.80 -18.17 1.68
N LEU A 62 -3.28 -17.03 1.25
CA LEU A 62 -3.33 -15.76 1.95
C LEU A 62 -4.05 -14.77 1.04
N VAL A 63 -5.10 -14.14 1.57
CA VAL A 63 -5.94 -13.19 0.85
C VAL A 63 -5.90 -11.85 1.57
N LEU A 64 -5.44 -10.80 0.91
CA LEU A 64 -5.55 -9.42 1.35
C LEU A 64 -6.70 -8.75 0.62
N ASP A 65 -7.72 -8.33 1.36
CA ASP A 65 -8.89 -7.62 0.86
C ASP A 65 -8.99 -6.27 1.57
N PHE A 66 -8.64 -5.19 0.88
CA PHE A 66 -8.68 -3.84 1.46
C PHE A 66 -10.09 -3.28 1.53
N LYS A 67 -11.00 -3.72 0.64
CA LYS A 67 -12.41 -3.34 0.66
C LYS A 67 -13.08 -3.85 1.93
N MET A 68 -12.86 -5.11 2.27
CA MET A 68 -13.35 -5.72 3.51
C MET A 68 -12.47 -5.41 4.72
N LYS A 69 -11.33 -4.71 4.52
CA LYS A 69 -10.30 -4.46 5.54
C LYS A 69 -9.91 -5.75 6.26
N ARG A 70 -9.62 -6.81 5.49
CA ARG A 70 -9.41 -8.16 6.02
C ARG A 70 -8.22 -8.85 5.37
N ILE A 71 -7.48 -9.61 6.17
CA ILE A 71 -6.47 -10.57 5.73
C ILE A 71 -6.95 -11.96 6.14
N THR A 72 -7.16 -12.84 5.18
CA THR A 72 -7.57 -14.24 5.42
C THR A 72 -6.39 -15.16 5.21
N LEU A 73 -6.18 -16.07 6.15
CA LEU A 73 -5.16 -17.13 6.13
C LEU A 73 -5.89 -18.46 6.18
N GLN A 74 -5.67 -19.31 5.17
CA GLN A 74 -6.21 -20.66 5.14
C GLN A 74 -5.08 -21.63 4.78
N TYR A 75 -4.65 -22.46 5.73
CA TYR A 75 -3.55 -23.40 5.56
C TYR A 75 -3.93 -24.78 6.04
N GLU A 76 -3.54 -25.78 5.27
CA GLU A 76 -3.43 -27.17 5.69
C GLU A 76 -2.00 -27.41 6.18
N ILE A 77 -1.86 -27.80 7.45
CA ILE A 77 -0.59 -28.07 8.11
C ILE A 77 -0.50 -29.58 8.32
N LYS A 78 0.46 -30.21 7.66
CA LYS A 78 0.82 -31.62 7.83
C LYS A 78 2.05 -31.72 8.71
N THR A 79 2.01 -32.62 9.69
CA THR A 79 3.14 -32.93 10.57
C THR A 79 3.62 -34.36 10.36
N LYS A 80 4.82 -34.67 10.84
CA LYS A 80 5.47 -35.99 10.77
C LYS A 80 4.55 -37.18 11.15
N ASP A 81 3.72 -37.00 12.17
CA ASP A 81 2.83 -38.05 12.68
C ASP A 81 1.56 -38.25 11.84
N ASN A 82 1.56 -37.85 10.56
CA ASN A 82 0.38 -37.75 9.68
C ASN A 82 -0.77 -36.88 10.24
N GLY A 83 -0.49 -36.07 11.26
CA GLY A 83 -1.43 -35.09 11.79
C GLY A 83 -1.72 -34.00 10.75
N VAL A 84 -2.98 -33.90 10.34
CA VAL A 84 -3.46 -32.79 9.50
C VAL A 84 -4.19 -31.79 10.40
N LYS A 85 -3.76 -30.54 10.37
CA LYS A 85 -4.44 -29.42 11.05
C LYS A 85 -4.80 -28.35 10.04
N ILE A 86 -6.03 -27.87 10.10
CA ILE A 86 -6.45 -26.72 9.30
C ILE A 86 -6.30 -25.47 10.15
N LEU A 87 -5.51 -24.52 9.67
CA LEU A 87 -5.43 -23.17 10.20
C LEU A 87 -6.32 -22.28 9.33
N TYR A 88 -7.39 -21.78 9.93
CA TYR A 88 -8.16 -20.67 9.38
C TYR A 88 -8.03 -19.47 10.31
N ARG A 89 -7.76 -18.29 9.74
CA ARG A 89 -7.65 -17.06 10.52
C ARG A 89 -7.98 -15.85 9.69
N ASP A 90 -8.85 -15.01 10.23
CA ASP A 90 -9.19 -13.70 9.67
C ASP A 90 -8.61 -12.60 10.57
N VAL A 91 -7.83 -11.69 9.98
CA VAL A 91 -7.29 -10.50 10.64
C VAL A 91 -7.96 -9.27 10.04
N TYR A 92 -8.67 -8.52 10.86
CA TYR A 92 -9.35 -7.28 10.45
C TYR A 92 -8.45 -6.08 10.69
N MET A 93 -8.45 -5.16 9.72
CA MET A 93 -7.65 -3.96 9.67
C MET A 93 -8.50 -2.74 10.06
N LYS A 94 -7.89 -1.79 10.77
CA LYS A 94 -8.40 -0.44 10.98
C LYS A 94 -7.32 0.56 10.60
N ASN A 95 -7.72 1.81 10.37
CA ASN A 95 -6.80 2.90 10.00
C ASN A 95 -5.90 2.54 8.80
N LEU A 96 -6.41 1.80 7.81
CA LEU A 96 -5.68 1.46 6.59
C LEU A 96 -5.40 2.74 5.80
N HIS A 97 -4.13 3.07 5.60
CA HIS A 97 -3.70 4.22 4.82
C HIS A 97 -2.39 3.95 4.08
N ARG A 98 -2.14 4.74 3.04
CA ARG A 98 -0.95 4.64 2.20
C ARG A 98 0.12 5.60 2.71
N THR A 99 1.35 5.12 2.90
CA THR A 99 2.50 5.95 3.34
C THR A 99 3.42 6.30 2.17
N ALA A 100 3.53 5.42 1.16
CA ALA A 100 4.28 5.63 -0.06
C ALA A 100 3.61 4.88 -1.23
N PRO A 101 3.96 5.11 -2.51
CA PRO A 101 3.44 4.33 -3.64
C PRO A 101 3.61 2.82 -3.41
N GLY A 102 2.50 2.08 -3.40
CA GLY A 102 2.49 0.63 -3.15
C GLY A 102 2.72 0.20 -1.69
N VAL A 103 2.96 1.13 -0.76
CA VAL A 103 3.19 0.84 0.66
C VAL A 103 1.99 1.28 1.49
N TYR A 104 1.38 0.32 2.16
CA TYR A 104 0.22 0.51 3.02
C TYR A 104 0.55 0.12 4.45
N THR A 105 -0.02 0.86 5.38
CA THR A 105 0.03 0.55 6.81
C THR A 105 -1.37 0.51 7.38
N PHE A 106 -1.55 -0.31 8.40
CA PHE A 106 -2.82 -0.50 9.09
C PHE A 106 -2.56 -0.91 10.54
N GLU A 107 -3.57 -0.74 11.37
CA GLU A 107 -3.60 -1.32 12.71
C GLU A 107 -4.47 -2.57 12.70
N VAL A 108 -4.12 -3.55 13.54
CA VAL A 108 -4.97 -4.72 13.75
C VAL A 108 -6.17 -4.32 14.62
N SER A 109 -7.36 -4.54 14.09
CA SER A 109 -8.63 -4.31 14.79
C SER A 109 -9.06 -5.55 15.56
N GLN A 110 -9.05 -6.71 14.90
CA GLN A 110 -9.49 -7.98 15.47
C GLN A 110 -8.81 -9.15 14.78
N VAL A 111 -8.63 -10.25 15.51
CA VAL A 111 -8.26 -11.56 14.96
C VAL A 111 -9.38 -12.56 15.27
N LYS A 112 -9.91 -13.23 14.25
CA LYS A 112 -10.92 -14.30 14.37
C LYS A 112 -10.35 -15.63 13.90
N VAL A 113 -10.84 -16.70 14.52
CA VAL A 113 -10.56 -18.10 14.16
C VAL A 113 -11.82 -18.70 13.57
#